data_AF-A0A353R2G9-F1
#
_entry.id   AF-A0A353R2G9-F1
#
_cell.length_a   1.000
_cell.length_b   1.000
_cell.length_c   1.000
_cell.angle_alpha   90.00
_cell.angle_beta   90.00
_cell.angle_gamma   90.00
#
_symmetry.space_group_name_H-M   'P 1'
#
loop_
_entity.id
_entity.type
_entity.pdbx_description
1 polymer ?
#
loop_
_entity_poly.entity_id
_entity_poly.type
_entity_poly.pdbx_seq_one_letter_code
_entity_poly.pdbx_strand_id
1 'polypeptide(L)'
;HAGIDVQARAEARRQWRLENRQLRESRRITAPMEAMLESGRKPTAIGHIMTRKLVTIAHDATIDDAVRVMRDHGVSSVIVEPHDGLGWGILTRRDVMGRVAQAGRNSAEVTVGEMATTPVITVP
;
A
#
# COMPACT_ATOMS: atom_id res chain seq x y z
N HIS A 1 -56.16 -4.12 -17.22
CA HIS A 1 -55.57 -4.90 -16.11
C HIS A 1 -54.25 -5.50 -16.58
N ALA A 2 -53.14 -4.80 -16.36
CA ALA A 2 -51.79 -5.35 -16.43
C ALA A 2 -50.90 -4.48 -15.54
N GLY A 3 -51.03 -4.70 -14.23
CA GLY A 3 -50.16 -4.06 -13.26
C GLY A 3 -48.74 -4.55 -13.52
N ILE A 4 -47.90 -3.65 -14.01
CA ILE A 4 -46.47 -3.89 -14.12
C ILE A 4 -46.00 -4.26 -12.71
N ASP A 5 -45.57 -5.51 -12.54
CA ASP A 5 -45.07 -6.01 -11.27
C ASP A 5 -43.81 -5.23 -10.87
N VAL A 6 -44.03 -4.24 -10.01
CA VAL A 6 -43.01 -3.33 -9.48
C VAL A 6 -41.99 -4.09 -8.64
N GLN A 7 -42.41 -5.20 -8.00
CA GLN A 7 -41.57 -6.04 -7.17
C GLN A 7 -40.61 -6.87 -8.03
N ALA A 8 -41.12 -7.52 -9.09
CA ALA A 8 -40.29 -8.25 -10.04
C ALA A 8 -39.24 -7.35 -10.71
N ARG A 9 -39.62 -6.11 -11.08
CA ARG A 9 -38.66 -5.13 -11.62
C ARG A 9 -37.61 -4.67 -10.59
N ALA A 10 -37.97 -4.58 -9.31
CA ALA A 10 -37.04 -4.21 -8.24
C ALA A 10 -36.02 -5.32 -7.95
N GLU A 11 -36.46 -6.58 -7.96
CA GLU A 11 -35.61 -7.76 -7.78
C GLU A 11 -34.66 -7.96 -8.95
N ALA A 12 -35.15 -7.89 -10.18
CA ALA A 12 -34.32 -7.97 -11.38
C ALA A 12 -33.22 -6.89 -11.38
N ARG A 13 -33.54 -5.65 -10.99
CA ARG A 13 -32.55 -4.57 -10.84
C ARG A 13 -31.56 -4.79 -9.69
N ARG A 14 -31.94 -5.52 -8.64
CA ARG A 14 -31.03 -5.89 -7.53
C ARG A 14 -30.06 -6.98 -7.98
N GLN A 15 -30.57 -8.06 -8.58
CA GLN A 15 -29.77 -9.17 -9.09
C GLN A 15 -28.78 -8.70 -10.17
N TRP A 16 -29.27 -7.94 -11.15
CA TRP A 16 -28.43 -7.36 -12.20
C TRP A 16 -27.28 -6.50 -11.64
N ARG A 17 -27.49 -5.75 -10.55
CA ARG A 17 -26.43 -4.94 -9.92
C ARG A 17 -25.37 -5.78 -9.24
N LEU A 18 -25.77 -6.87 -8.57
CA LEU A 18 -24.85 -7.78 -7.89
C LEU A 18 -24.01 -8.56 -8.91
N GLU A 19 -24.66 -9.14 -9.92
CA GLU A 19 -23.99 -9.86 -11.01
C GLU A 19 -23.04 -8.94 -11.79
N ASN A 20 -23.47 -7.72 -12.12
CA ASN A 20 -22.58 -6.77 -12.79
C ASN A 20 -21.42 -6.30 -11.90
N ARG A 21 -21.59 -6.23 -10.58
CA ARG A 21 -20.48 -5.94 -9.66
C ARG A 21 -19.48 -7.09 -9.67
N GLN A 22 -19.95 -8.33 -9.53
CA GLN A 22 -19.11 -9.53 -9.56
C GLN A 22 -18.37 -9.70 -10.89
N LEU A 23 -19.06 -9.48 -12.02
CA LEU A 23 -18.44 -9.57 -13.35
C LEU A 23 -17.34 -8.52 -13.53
N ARG A 24 -17.58 -7.26 -13.11
CA ARG A 24 -16.57 -6.20 -13.14
C ARG A 24 -15.38 -6.49 -12.24
N GLU A 25 -15.62 -7.08 -11.08
CA GLU A 25 -14.58 -7.43 -10.11
C GLU A 25 -13.72 -8.61 -10.59
N SER A 26 -14.35 -9.65 -11.14
CA SER A 26 -13.64 -10.77 -11.77
C SER A 26 -12.80 -10.34 -12.97
N ARG A 27 -13.36 -9.48 -13.86
CA ARG A 27 -12.62 -8.94 -15.02
C ARG A 27 -11.37 -8.15 -14.62
N ARG A 28 -11.35 -7.49 -13.45
CA ARG A 28 -10.15 -6.78 -12.97
C ARG A 28 -8.98 -7.71 -12.63
N ILE A 29 -9.24 -8.97 -12.30
CA ILE A 29 -8.21 -9.95 -11.99
C ILE A 29 -7.80 -10.69 -13.26
N THR A 30 -8.79 -11.14 -14.06
CA THR A 30 -8.55 -12.01 -15.23
C THR A 30 -8.14 -11.23 -16.49
N ALA A 31 -8.61 -9.98 -16.65
CA ALA A 31 -8.33 -9.12 -17.79
C ALA A 31 -8.13 -7.65 -17.37
N PRO A 32 -7.15 -7.36 -16.48
CA PRO A 32 -6.96 -6.04 -15.89
C PRO A 32 -6.75 -4.93 -16.94
N MET A 33 -6.05 -5.25 -18.02
CA MET A 33 -5.75 -4.32 -19.11
C MET A 33 -7.02 -3.93 -19.89
N GLU A 34 -7.84 -4.90 -20.28
CA GLU A 34 -9.10 -4.64 -21.00
C GLU A 34 -10.05 -3.79 -20.13
N ALA A 35 -10.24 -4.17 -18.87
CA ALA A 35 -11.09 -3.42 -17.94
C ALA A 35 -10.59 -1.98 -17.70
N MET A 36 -9.26 -1.77 -17.72
CA MET A 36 -8.67 -0.44 -17.59
C MET A 36 -8.89 0.41 -18.86
N LEU A 37 -8.69 -0.17 -20.04
CA LEU A 37 -8.90 0.50 -21.33
C LEU A 37 -10.38 0.87 -21.53
N GLU A 38 -11.32 -0.05 -21.21
CA GLU A 38 -12.77 0.22 -21.24
C GLU A 38 -13.16 1.41 -20.33
N SER A 39 -12.42 1.63 -19.25
CA SER A 39 -12.65 2.78 -18.35
C SER A 39 -12.10 4.12 -18.87
N GLY A 40 -11.45 4.12 -20.04
CA GLY A 40 -10.79 5.31 -20.61
C GLY A 40 -9.47 5.68 -19.95
N ARG A 41 -8.94 4.84 -19.04
CA ARG A 41 -7.65 5.06 -18.37
C ARG A 41 -6.51 4.60 -19.27
N LYS A 42 -5.42 5.37 -19.30
CA LYS A 42 -4.19 5.01 -20.00
C LYS A 42 -3.20 4.33 -19.05
N PRO A 43 -2.51 3.25 -19.49
CA PRO A 43 -1.42 2.68 -18.70
C PRO A 43 -0.35 3.75 -18.47
N THR A 44 0.09 3.91 -17.23
CA THR A 44 1.22 4.78 -16.87
C THR A 44 2.32 3.92 -16.28
N ALA A 45 3.55 4.08 -16.77
CA ALA A 45 4.70 3.39 -16.20
C ALA A 45 4.89 3.79 -14.73
N ILE A 46 5.20 2.82 -13.86
CA ILE A 46 5.41 3.08 -12.42
C ILE A 46 6.48 4.16 -12.21
N GLY A 47 7.54 4.14 -13.03
CA GLY A 47 8.61 5.13 -12.99
C GLY A 47 8.18 6.59 -13.24
N HIS A 48 7.00 6.83 -13.80
CA HIS A 48 6.45 8.18 -13.98
C HIS A 48 5.71 8.70 -12.74
N ILE A 49 5.27 7.81 -11.84
CA ILE A 49 4.48 8.17 -10.65
C ILE A 49 5.24 7.94 -9.34
N MET A 50 6.43 7.34 -9.38
CA MET A 50 7.26 7.11 -8.20
C MET A 50 7.89 8.41 -7.68
N THR A 51 8.03 8.50 -6.36
CA THR A 51 8.85 9.53 -5.72
C THR A 51 10.33 9.24 -5.96
N ARG A 52 11.04 10.15 -6.65
CA ARG A 52 12.46 9.96 -7.00
C ARG A 52 13.42 10.29 -5.87
N LYS A 53 13.08 11.26 -5.03
CA LYS A 53 13.91 11.65 -3.89
C LYS A 53 13.52 10.81 -2.69
N LEU A 54 14.25 9.72 -2.48
CA LEU A 54 14.08 8.85 -1.33
C LEU A 54 14.72 9.48 -0.10
N VAL A 55 14.08 9.32 1.05
CA VAL A 55 14.68 9.63 2.35
C VAL A 55 15.21 8.33 2.91
N THR A 56 16.51 8.25 3.09
CA THR A 56 17.19 7.06 3.63
C THR A 56 17.59 7.25 5.09
N ILE A 57 17.81 6.14 5.78
CA ILE A 57 18.36 6.11 7.13
C ILE A 57 19.26 4.88 7.31
N ALA A 58 20.30 5.03 8.13
CA ALA A 58 21.21 3.93 8.47
C ALA A 58 20.48 2.83 9.25
N HIS A 59 20.93 1.59 9.07
CA HIS A 59 20.35 0.40 9.70
C HIS A 59 20.45 0.43 11.25
N ASP A 60 21.53 0.99 11.77
CA ASP A 60 21.86 1.10 13.19
C ASP A 60 21.28 2.34 13.88
N ALA A 61 20.66 3.24 13.13
CA ALA A 61 19.97 4.41 13.70
C ALA A 61 18.80 3.98 14.60
N THR A 62 18.43 4.83 15.55
CA THR A 62 17.33 4.53 16.47
C THR A 62 15.96 4.77 15.85
N ILE A 63 14.90 4.23 16.45
CA ILE A 63 13.53 4.55 16.03
C ILE A 63 13.21 6.04 16.23
N ASP A 64 13.76 6.69 17.26
CA ASP A 64 13.61 8.13 17.46
C ASP A 64 14.24 8.95 16.32
N ASP A 65 15.42 8.53 15.84
CA ASP A 65 16.05 9.14 14.67
C ASP A 65 15.15 8.98 13.43
N ALA A 66 14.57 7.79 13.22
CA ALA A 66 13.66 7.56 12.11
C ALA A 66 12.41 8.44 12.18
N VAL A 67 11.81 8.57 13.36
CA VAL A 67 10.63 9.44 13.57
C VAL A 67 10.97 10.90 13.33
N ARG A 68 12.15 11.36 13.77
CA ARG A 68 12.64 12.71 13.52
C ARG A 68 12.84 12.94 12.02
N VAL A 69 13.56 12.05 11.33
CA VAL A 69 13.79 12.14 9.88
C VAL A 69 12.47 12.15 9.10
N MET A 70 11.51 11.30 9.47
CA MET A 70 10.17 11.29 8.87
C MET A 70 9.45 12.63 9.05
N ARG A 71 9.51 13.21 10.26
CA ARG A 71 8.90 14.50 10.57
C ARG A 71 9.54 15.63 9.77
N ASP A 72 10.86 15.71 9.79
CA ASP A 72 11.63 16.81 9.17
C ASP A 72 11.47 16.82 7.65
N HIS A 73 11.34 15.65 7.03
CA HIS A 73 11.14 15.52 5.59
C HIS A 73 9.67 15.42 5.17
N GLY A 74 8.72 15.44 6.12
CA GLY A 74 7.29 15.31 5.85
C GLY A 74 6.89 13.98 5.22
N VAL A 75 7.62 12.90 5.49
CA VAL A 75 7.36 11.55 4.93
C VAL A 75 6.76 10.61 5.97
N SER A 76 6.09 9.55 5.51
CA SER A 76 5.49 8.51 6.37
C SER A 76 6.32 7.22 6.43
N SER A 77 7.40 7.15 5.66
CA SER A 77 8.28 5.99 5.57
C SER A 77 9.68 6.44 5.19
N VAL A 78 10.68 5.67 5.61
CA VAL A 78 12.09 5.83 5.23
C VAL A 78 12.60 4.53 4.65
N ILE A 79 13.54 4.66 3.72
CA ILE A 79 14.28 3.53 3.15
C ILE A 79 15.48 3.24 4.04
N VAL A 80 15.63 1.99 4.45
CA VAL A 80 16.71 1.57 5.36
C VAL A 80 17.87 1.07 4.51
N GLU A 81 19.05 1.61 4.79
CA GLU A 81 20.26 1.27 4.05
C GLU A 81 20.68 -0.20 4.27
N PRO A 82 21.31 -0.85 3.26
CA PRO A 82 21.82 -2.20 3.40
C PRO A 82 22.85 -2.30 4.53
N HIS A 83 22.91 -3.46 5.20
CA HIS A 83 23.85 -3.70 6.31
C HIS A 83 24.19 -5.18 6.41
N ASP A 84 25.47 -5.52 6.53
CA ASP A 84 25.97 -6.89 6.78
C ASP A 84 25.32 -7.98 5.91
N GLY A 85 25.21 -7.72 4.61
CA GLY A 85 24.61 -8.65 3.64
C GLY A 85 23.08 -8.62 3.60
N LEU A 86 22.42 -7.86 4.47
CA LEU A 86 21.01 -7.50 4.35
C LEU A 86 20.85 -6.40 3.30
N GLY A 87 19.89 -6.59 2.39
CA GLY A 87 19.57 -5.61 1.36
C GLY A 87 18.84 -4.38 1.90
N TRP A 88 18.36 -3.55 0.98
CA TRP A 88 17.53 -2.40 1.31
C TRP A 88 16.28 -2.81 2.09
N GLY A 89 15.96 -2.04 3.12
CA GLY A 89 14.76 -2.20 3.94
C GLY A 89 13.79 -1.03 3.81
N ILE A 90 12.62 -1.17 4.44
CA ILE A 90 11.67 -0.08 4.61
C ILE A 90 11.12 -0.07 6.02
N LEU A 91 11.01 1.12 6.62
CA LEU A 91 10.33 1.34 7.88
C LEU A 91 9.22 2.38 7.68
N THR A 92 8.01 2.06 8.10
CA THR A 92 6.86 2.97 8.02
C THR A 92 6.43 3.47 9.41
N ARG A 93 5.74 4.61 9.45
CA ARG A 93 5.11 5.13 10.67
C ARG A 93 4.20 4.10 11.34
N ARG A 94 3.53 3.25 10.56
CA ARG A 94 2.67 2.18 11.08
C ARG A 94 3.48 1.12 11.82
N ASP A 95 4.66 0.76 11.33
CA ASP A 95 5.54 -0.21 11.98
C ASP A 95 5.99 0.30 13.36
N VAL A 96 6.40 1.58 13.41
CA VAL A 96 6.80 2.26 14.65
C VAL A 96 5.66 2.26 15.67
N MET A 97 4.47 2.74 15.28
CA MET A 97 3.31 2.82 16.18
C MET A 97 2.85 1.43 16.64
N GLY A 98 2.84 0.45 15.74
CA GLY A 98 2.36 -0.89 16.05
C GLY A 98 3.29 -1.64 16.98
N ARG A 99 4.58 -1.74 16.62
CA ARG A 99 5.49 -2.69 17.24
C ARG A 99 6.21 -2.14 18.47
N VAL A 100 6.50 -0.84 18.53
CA VAL A 100 7.10 -0.22 19.74
C VAL A 100 6.07 -0.20 20.88
N ALA A 101 4.84 0.24 20.58
CA ALA A 101 3.78 0.34 21.59
C ALA A 101 3.35 -1.03 22.12
N GLN A 102 3.26 -2.06 21.25
CA GLN A 102 2.87 -3.41 21.67
C GLN A 102 3.96 -4.12 22.48
N ALA A 103 5.23 -3.85 22.19
CA ALA A 103 6.34 -4.54 22.85
C ALA A 103 6.85 -3.80 24.11
N GLY A 104 6.31 -2.61 24.42
CA GLY A 104 6.77 -1.80 25.56
C GLY A 104 8.26 -1.41 25.47
N ARG A 105 8.82 -1.37 24.25
CA ARG A 105 10.25 -1.15 24.02
C ARG A 105 10.56 0.34 24.01
N ASN A 106 11.74 0.72 24.47
CA ASN A 106 12.23 2.09 24.40
C ASN A 106 12.67 2.43 22.97
N SER A 107 12.02 3.39 22.31
CA SER A 107 12.34 3.77 20.92
C SER A 107 13.74 4.38 20.74
N ALA A 108 14.36 4.86 21.82
CA ALA A 108 15.74 5.33 21.81
C ALA A 108 16.79 4.21 21.81
N GLU A 109 16.41 2.96 22.13
CA GLU A 109 17.32 1.81 22.22
C GLU A 109 17.13 0.81 21.07
N VAL A 110 15.94 0.80 20.47
CA VAL A 110 15.64 -0.08 19.33
C VAL A 110 16.18 0.53 18.05
N THR A 111 16.92 -0.28 17.29
CA THR A 111 17.43 0.13 15.97
C THR A 111 16.35 0.01 14.89
N VAL A 112 16.49 0.81 13.83
CA VAL A 112 15.64 0.76 12.65
C VAL A 112 15.70 -0.61 11.99
N GLY A 113 16.89 -1.20 11.88
CA GLY A 113 17.11 -2.51 11.26
C GLY A 113 16.32 -3.64 11.90
N GLU A 114 16.18 -3.63 13.23
CA GLU A 114 15.39 -4.63 13.96
C GLU A 114 13.89 -4.57 13.65
N MET A 115 13.39 -3.43 13.18
CA MET A 115 11.96 -3.20 12.96
C MET A 115 11.59 -3.14 11.48
N ALA A 116 12.53 -2.76 10.64
CA ALA A 116 12.34 -2.63 9.20
C ALA A 116 11.90 -3.94 8.57
N THR A 117 11.15 -3.83 7.47
CA THR A 117 10.90 -4.96 6.59
C THR A 117 11.99 -5.02 5.54
N THR A 118 12.74 -6.12 5.53
CA THR A 118 13.94 -6.31 4.71
C THR A 118 13.97 -7.77 4.19
N PRO A 119 14.32 -8.01 2.92
CA PRO A 119 14.56 -7.03 1.86
C PRO A 119 13.26 -6.43 1.32
N VAL A 120 13.33 -5.23 0.76
CA VAL A 120 12.20 -4.64 0.02
C VAL A 120 11.90 -5.44 -1.25
N ILE A 121 10.62 -5.52 -1.59
CA ILE A 121 10.17 -6.01 -2.90
C ILE A 121 10.34 -4.87 -3.90
N THR A 122 11.03 -5.13 -5.00
CA THR A 122 11.31 -4.14 -6.06
C THR A 122 10.52 -4.44 -7.33
N VAL A 123 10.30 -3.40 -8.13
CA VAL A 123 9.71 -3.50 -9.47
C VAL A 123 10.64 -2.81 -10.47
N PRO A 124 10.85 -3.38 -11.68
CA PRO A 124 11.65 -2.76 -12.73
C PRO A 124 10.96 -1.56 -13.38
#